data_AF-A0A7W8S0L0-F1
#
_entry.id   AF-A0A7W8S0L0-F1
#
_cell.length_a   1.000
_cell.length_b   1.000
_cell.length_c   1.000
_cell.angle_alpha   90.00
_cell.angle_beta   90.00
_cell.angle_gamma   90.00
#
_symmetry.space_group_name_H-M   'P 1'
#
loop_
_entity.id
_entity.type
_entity.pdbx_description
1 polymer ?
#
loop_
_entity_poly.entity_id
_entity_poly.type
_entity_poly.pdbx_seq_one_letter_code
_entity_poly.pdbx_strand_id
1 'polypeptide(L)'
;MRDAPINLRALPEQRDLIDYAASLLGKNRSDFMLEAACERAQAVVLNRTFFGLDSEKFKQFTELLDAPKVANAGLARLIVDGGVKAPPDGGARLSKSVNNRGGYVPPLLGDGHQNGSSMSRG
;
A
#
# COMPACT_ATOMS: atom_id res chain seq x y z
N MET A 1 6.02 -4.11 -22.91
CA MET A 1 5.73 -4.28 -21.47
C MET A 1 7.04 -4.62 -20.79
N ARG A 2 7.33 -4.04 -19.62
CA ARG A 2 8.55 -4.37 -18.86
C ARG A 2 8.20 -5.45 -17.85
N ASP A 3 8.80 -6.62 -17.99
CA ASP A 3 8.72 -7.67 -16.98
C ASP A 3 9.61 -7.25 -15.79
N ALA A 4 9.00 -7.04 -14.63
CA ALA A 4 9.71 -6.71 -13.40
C ALA A 4 9.74 -7.93 -12.48
N PRO A 5 10.90 -8.34 -11.96
CA PRO A 5 10.99 -9.51 -11.09
C PRO A 5 10.29 -9.26 -9.75
N ILE A 6 9.52 -10.24 -9.28
CA ILE A 6 8.93 -10.24 -7.93
C ILE A 6 9.80 -11.12 -7.03
N ASN A 7 10.49 -10.50 -6.08
CA ASN A 7 11.31 -11.20 -5.11
C ASN A 7 10.47 -11.54 -3.87
N LEU A 8 10.31 -12.83 -3.59
CA LEU A 8 9.57 -13.35 -2.42
C LEU A 8 10.51 -14.09 -1.47
N ARG A 9 10.26 -13.92 -0.17
CA ARG A 9 10.87 -14.73 0.89
C ARG A 9 9.80 -15.67 1.43
N ALA A 10 10.10 -16.96 1.42
CA ALA A 10 9.24 -18.00 1.98
C ALA A 10 10.03 -18.81 3.00
N LEU A 11 9.35 -19.25 4.05
CA LEU A 11 9.91 -20.24 4.97
C LEU A 11 10.08 -21.58 4.22
N PRO A 12 11.03 -22.45 4.65
CA PRO A 12 11.25 -23.75 4.00
C PRO A 12 9.96 -24.58 3.88
N GLU A 13 9.17 -24.65 4.95
CA GLU A 13 7.89 -25.39 4.97
C GLU A 13 6.87 -24.84 3.95
N GLN A 14 6.78 -23.52 3.82
CA GLN A 14 5.90 -22.88 2.83
C GLN A 14 6.38 -23.19 1.42
N ARG A 15 7.69 -23.12 1.18
CA ARG A 15 8.29 -23.44 -0.11
C ARG A 15 8.00 -24.88 -0.50
N ASP A 16 8.21 -25.81 0.41
CA ASP A 16 8.03 -27.24 0.14
C ASP A 16 6.55 -27.58 -0.12
N LEU A 17 5.62 -26.93 0.59
CA LEU A 17 4.18 -27.05 0.31
C LEU A 17 3.82 -26.51 -1.08
N ILE A 18 4.36 -25.36 -1.46
CA ILE A 18 4.12 -24.75 -2.79
C ILE A 18 4.73 -25.62 -3.89
N ASP A 19 5.95 -26.12 -3.70
CA ASP A 19 6.62 -27.00 -4.66
C ASP A 19 5.82 -28.30 -4.86
N TYR A 20 5.28 -28.87 -3.78
CA TYR A 20 4.41 -30.03 -3.85
C TYR A 20 3.12 -29.72 -4.63
N ALA A 21 2.42 -28.63 -4.31
CA ALA A 21 1.21 -28.23 -5.03
C ALA A 21 1.46 -27.96 -6.53
N ALA A 22 2.57 -27.31 -6.86
CA ALA A 22 2.99 -27.08 -8.25
C ALA A 22 3.27 -28.40 -8.98
N SER A 23 3.91 -29.36 -8.30
CA SER A 23 4.22 -30.68 -8.86
C SER A 23 2.97 -31.49 -9.20
N LEU A 24 1.92 -31.40 -8.35
CA LEU A 24 0.64 -32.06 -8.60
C LEU A 24 -0.07 -31.54 -9.86
N LEU A 25 0.15 -30.26 -10.19
CA LEU A 25 -0.41 -29.61 -11.37
C LEU A 25 0.53 -29.68 -12.59
N GLY A 26 1.73 -30.26 -12.44
CA GLY A 26 2.75 -30.33 -13.50
C GLY A 26 3.28 -28.95 -13.92
N LYS A 27 3.21 -27.95 -13.03
CA LYS A 27 3.63 -26.57 -13.29
C LYS A 27 4.93 -26.23 -12.55
N ASN A 28 5.64 -25.22 -13.04
CA ASN A 28 6.78 -24.67 -12.32
C ASN A 28 6.30 -23.86 -11.10
N ARG A 29 7.12 -23.79 -10.03
CA ARG A 29 6.80 -23.06 -8.81
C ARG A 29 6.41 -21.60 -9.10
N SER A 30 7.18 -20.91 -9.93
CA SER A 30 6.95 -19.49 -10.25
C SER A 30 5.60 -19.27 -10.95
N ASP A 31 5.25 -20.14 -11.89
CA ASP A 31 3.99 -20.04 -12.62
C ASP A 31 2.80 -20.30 -11.71
N PHE A 32 2.88 -21.34 -10.88
CA PHE A 32 1.88 -21.65 -9.86
C PHE A 32 1.67 -20.48 -8.90
N MET A 33 2.75 -19.89 -8.37
CA MET A 33 2.65 -18.75 -7.46
C MET A 33 2.04 -17.53 -8.14
N LEU A 34 2.42 -17.24 -9.38
CA LEU A 34 1.90 -16.08 -10.12
C LEU A 34 0.41 -16.24 -10.42
N GLU A 35 0.00 -17.42 -10.89
CA GLU A 35 -1.39 -17.74 -11.19
C GLU A 35 -2.27 -17.65 -9.93
N ALA A 36 -1.84 -18.28 -8.83
CA ALA A 36 -2.56 -18.23 -7.55
C ALA A 36 -2.65 -16.80 -6.99
N ALA A 37 -1.58 -16.00 -7.11
CA ALA A 37 -1.59 -14.61 -6.69
C ALA A 37 -2.55 -13.76 -7.53
N CYS A 38 -2.57 -13.97 -8.85
CA CYS A 38 -3.48 -13.29 -9.77
C CYS A 38 -4.94 -13.66 -9.51
N GLU A 39 -5.24 -14.95 -9.34
CA GLU A 39 -6.58 -15.43 -9.01
C GLU A 39 -7.06 -14.79 -7.69
N ARG A 40 -6.22 -14.82 -6.66
CA ARG A 40 -6.58 -14.23 -5.37
C ARG A 40 -6.76 -12.71 -5.46
N ALA A 41 -5.90 -12.02 -6.20
CA ALA A 41 -6.03 -10.58 -6.42
C ALA A 41 -7.36 -10.23 -7.12
N GLN A 42 -7.72 -10.98 -8.17
CA GLN A 42 -9.00 -10.80 -8.87
C GLN A 42 -10.19 -11.01 -7.94
N ALA A 43 -10.16 -12.08 -7.14
CA ALA A 43 -11.22 -12.36 -6.17
C ALA A 43 -11.37 -11.24 -5.13
N VAL A 44 -10.26 -10.68 -4.64
CA VAL A 44 -10.29 -9.55 -3.68
C VAL A 44 -10.83 -8.28 -4.33
N VAL A 45 -10.43 -7.98 -5.56
CA VAL A 45 -10.94 -6.82 -6.31
C VAL A 45 -12.45 -6.95 -6.57
N LEU A 46 -12.92 -8.13 -6.98
CA LEU A 46 -14.33 -8.42 -7.23
C LEU A 46 -15.16 -8.38 -5.94
N ASN A 47 -14.64 -8.89 -4.82
CA ASN A 47 -15.35 -8.80 -3.55
C ASN A 47 -15.52 -7.33 -3.10
N ARG A 48 -14.65 -6.42 -3.53
CA ARG A 48 -14.79 -4.99 -3.24
C ARG A 48 -15.87 -4.30 -4.09
N THR A 49 -16.20 -4.84 -5.26
CA THR A 49 -17.26 -4.28 -6.13
C THR A 49 -18.63 -4.87 -5.84
N PHE A 50 -18.71 -5.99 -5.12
CA PHE A 50 -19.97 -6.63 -4.78
C PHE A 50 -20.56 -6.05 -3.48
N PHE A 51 -21.43 -5.05 -3.61
CA PHE A 51 -22.32 -4.64 -2.53
C PHE A 51 -23.43 -5.70 -2.39
N GLY A 52 -23.25 -6.65 -1.48
CA GLY A 52 -24.31 -7.57 -1.11
C GLY A 52 -25.45 -6.81 -0.42
N LEU A 53 -26.49 -6.46 -1.17
CA LEU A 53 -27.76 -6.02 -0.60
C LEU A 53 -28.62 -7.27 -0.35
N ASP A 54 -29.06 -7.46 0.88
CA ASP A 54 -30.14 -8.39 1.16
C ASP A 54 -31.44 -7.94 0.45
N SER A 55 -32.40 -8.85 0.26
CA SER A 55 -33.62 -8.57 -0.50
C SER A 55 -34.45 -7.41 0.06
N GLU A 56 -34.38 -7.18 1.37
CA GLU A 56 -35.13 -6.11 2.05
C GLU A 56 -34.47 -4.75 1.83
N LYS A 57 -33.14 -4.68 1.97
CA LYS A 57 -32.32 -3.51 1.63
C LYS A 57 -32.36 -3.21 0.15
N PHE A 58 -32.42 -4.24 -0.71
CA PHE A 58 -32.58 -4.07 -2.15
C PHE A 58 -33.91 -3.40 -2.47
N LYS A 59 -35.01 -3.86 -1.86
CA LYS A 59 -36.33 -3.24 -2.03
C LYS A 59 -36.37 -1.80 -1.52
N GLN A 60 -35.82 -1.53 -0.34
CA GLN A 60 -35.71 -0.17 0.21
C GLN A 60 -34.85 0.73 -0.69
N PHE A 61 -33.75 0.20 -1.22
CA PHE A 61 -32.88 0.92 -2.16
C PHE A 61 -33.61 1.24 -3.47
N THR A 62 -34.37 0.29 -4.02
CA THR A 62 -35.21 0.52 -5.22
C THR A 62 -36.29 1.57 -4.95
N GLU A 63 -36.98 1.51 -3.81
CA GLU A 63 -37.98 2.51 -3.42
C GLU A 63 -37.38 3.91 -3.28
N LEU A 64 -36.14 4.03 -2.77
CA LEU A 64 -35.40 5.29 -2.70
C LEU A 64 -34.93 5.80 -4.08
N LEU A 65 -34.65 4.92 -5.03
CA LEU A 65 -34.28 5.30 -6.40
C LEU A 65 -35.48 5.76 -7.23
N ASP A 66 -36.63 5.12 -7.04
CA ASP A 66 -37.89 5.45 -7.72
C ASP A 66 -38.61 6.66 -7.10
N ALA A 67 -38.26 7.04 -5.87
CA ALA A 67 -38.77 8.23 -5.23
C ALA A 67 -38.36 9.50 -6.03
N PRO A 68 -39.27 10.48 -6.19
CA PRO A 68 -38.97 11.73 -6.88
C PRO A 68 -37.82 12.45 -6.19
N LYS A 69 -36.76 12.72 -6.95
CA LYS A 69 -35.50 13.28 -6.43
C LYS A 69 -35.75 14.67 -5.84
N VAL A 70 -35.71 14.76 -4.50
CA VAL A 70 -35.70 16.06 -3.82
C VAL A 70 -34.38 16.75 -4.14
N ALA A 71 -34.45 17.98 -4.64
CA ALA A 71 -33.28 18.75 -5.01
C ALA A 71 -32.33 18.89 -3.80
N ASN A 72 -31.17 18.23 -3.86
CA ASN A 72 -30.16 18.34 -2.82
C ASN A 72 -29.19 19.46 -3.19
N ALA A 73 -29.35 20.63 -2.56
CA ALA A 73 -28.52 21.80 -2.79
C ALA A 73 -27.03 21.55 -2.49
N GLY A 74 -26.72 20.65 -1.55
CA GLY A 74 -25.35 20.22 -1.25
C GLY A 74 -24.74 19.37 -2.37
N LEU A 75 -25.54 18.47 -2.97
CA LEU A 75 -25.12 17.69 -4.14
C LEU A 75 -24.91 18.59 -5.38
N ALA A 76 -25.81 19.56 -5.58
CA ALA A 76 -25.68 20.54 -6.67
C ALA A 76 -24.39 21.36 -6.54
N ARG A 77 -24.06 21.82 -5.31
CA ARG A 77 -22.76 22.47 -5.03
C ARG A 77 -21.58 21.54 -5.32
N LEU A 78 -21.62 20.28 -4.90
CA LEU A 78 -20.52 19.33 -5.12
C LEU A 78 -20.28 19.00 -6.61
N ILE A 79 -21.34 18.93 -7.41
CA ILE A 79 -21.27 18.71 -8.87
C ILE A 79 -20.71 19.95 -9.59
N VAL A 80 -21.08 21.15 -9.14
CA VAL A 80 -20.58 22.42 -9.70
C VAL A 80 -19.15 22.74 -9.26
N ASP A 81 -18.81 22.52 -7.98
CA ASP A 81 -17.53 22.94 -7.39
C ASP A 81 -16.41 21.90 -7.55
N GLY A 82 -16.63 20.79 -8.26
CA GLY A 82 -15.58 19.86 -8.64
C GLY A 82 -14.76 19.33 -7.46
N GLY A 83 -15.43 18.84 -6.41
CA GLY A 83 -14.84 17.87 -5.48
C GLY A 83 -13.49 18.21 -4.82
N VAL A 84 -13.14 19.47 -4.54
CA VAL A 84 -12.09 19.82 -3.56
C VAL A 84 -12.45 21.13 -2.86
N LYS A 85 -12.99 21.04 -1.64
CA LYS A 85 -12.89 22.17 -0.70
C LYS A 85 -11.59 22.00 0.08
N ALA A 86 -10.58 22.78 -0.29
CA ALA A 86 -9.34 22.95 0.48
C ALA A 86 -9.66 23.38 1.94
N PRO A 87 -8.83 23.01 2.93
CA PRO A 87 -9.07 23.37 4.32
C PRO A 87 -9.15 24.90 4.49
N PRO A 88 -10.03 25.44 5.34
CA PRO A 88 -10.11 26.87 5.57
C PRO A 88 -8.78 27.38 6.14
N ASP A 89 -8.20 28.36 5.44
CA ASP A 89 -7.02 29.11 5.85
C ASP A 89 -7.16 29.60 7.30
N GLY A 90 -6.38 28.98 8.18
CA GLY A 90 -6.40 29.22 9.62
C GLY A 90 -5.02 29.01 10.20
N GLY A 91 -4.05 29.81 9.76
CA GLY A 91 -2.69 29.78 10.30
C GLY A 91 -2.00 31.11 10.03
N ALA A 92 -2.19 32.06 10.94
CA ALA A 92 -1.48 33.33 10.97
C ALA A 92 0.03 33.11 10.87
N ARG A 93 0.61 33.41 9.70
CA ARG A 93 2.06 33.38 9.49
C ARG A 93 2.64 34.71 9.98
N LEU A 94 2.83 34.82 11.29
CA LEU A 94 3.63 35.87 11.90
C LEU A 94 5.06 35.76 11.36
N SER A 95 5.43 36.73 10.53
CA SER A 95 6.80 36.98 10.09
C SER A 95 7.68 37.33 11.29
N LYS A 96 8.62 36.45 11.67
CA LYS A 96 9.84 36.88 12.37
C LYS A 96 11.04 36.09 11.85
N SER A 97 11.81 36.80 11.02
CA SER A 97 13.26 36.93 11.03
C SER A 97 14.12 35.69 11.33
N VAL A 98 14.82 35.23 10.28
CA VAL A 98 16.25 34.87 10.25
C VAL A 98 16.96 34.87 11.61
N ASN A 99 17.47 33.69 12.04
CA ASN A 99 18.91 33.49 12.05
C ASN A 99 19.32 32.01 12.00
N ASN A 100 20.30 31.79 11.14
CA ASN A 100 21.05 30.57 10.90
C ASN A 100 22.05 30.35 12.06
N ARG A 101 22.24 29.09 12.46
CA ARG A 101 23.47 28.47 13.03
C ARG A 101 23.11 27.38 14.05
N GLY A 102 23.55 26.15 13.78
CA GLY A 102 23.68 25.12 14.82
C GLY A 102 23.36 23.68 14.40
N GLY A 103 23.61 23.26 13.16
CA GLY A 103 23.62 21.84 12.81
C GLY A 103 25.04 21.29 12.90
N TYR A 104 25.35 20.57 13.99
CA TYR A 104 26.59 19.83 14.18
C TYR A 104 26.68 18.67 13.17
N VAL A 105 27.76 18.63 12.39
CA VAL A 105 28.11 17.49 11.53
C VAL A 105 29.49 17.01 11.98
N PRO A 106 29.62 15.83 12.61
CA PRO A 106 30.93 15.33 13.03
C PRO A 106 31.75 14.88 11.80
N PRO A 107 33.09 15.08 11.81
CA PRO A 107 33.95 14.75 10.68
C PRO A 107 34.22 13.23 10.61
N LEU A 108 34.07 12.66 9.41
CA LEU A 108 34.66 11.37 9.07
C LEU A 108 36.15 11.59 8.82
N LEU A 109 36.99 11.21 9.78
CA LEU A 109 38.42 11.05 9.57
C LEU A 109 38.75 9.56 9.73
N GLY A 110 38.98 8.90 8.61
CA GLY A 110 39.68 7.65 8.58
C GLY A 110 41.16 7.93 8.75
N ASP A 111 41.78 7.24 9.72
CA ASP A 111 43.21 6.95 9.71
C ASP A 111 43.40 5.61 10.40
N GLY A 112 44.10 4.70 9.70
CA GLY A 112 44.32 3.35 10.14
C GLY A 112 45.33 3.25 11.27
N HIS A 113 45.13 2.29 12.17
CA HIS A 113 46.23 1.63 12.87
C HIS A 113 45.87 0.19 13.24
N GLN A 114 46.47 -0.72 12.48
CA GLN A 114 47.17 -1.93 12.89
C GLN A 114 46.57 -2.79 14.03
N ASN A 115 46.02 -3.92 13.58
CA ASN A 115 46.14 -5.28 14.11
C ASN A 115 46.74 -5.46 15.51
N GLY A 116 45.94 -6.11 16.37
CA GLY A 116 46.41 -6.86 17.51
C GLY A 116 46.99 -8.24 17.14
N SER A 117 47.47 -8.92 18.19
CA SER A 117 47.97 -10.31 18.25
C SER A 117 49.45 -10.45 17.83
N SER A 118 50.38 -10.97 18.63
CA SER A 118 50.24 -11.94 19.73
C SER A 118 51.43 -11.86 20.69
N MET A 119 51.12 -12.02 21.99
CA MET A 119 52.02 -12.54 22.99
C MET A 119 52.22 -14.04 22.72
N SER A 120 53.47 -14.51 22.72
CA SER A 120 53.78 -15.86 23.19
C SER A 120 55.16 -15.87 23.83
N ARG A 121 55.16 -16.07 25.15
CA ARG A 121 56.30 -16.54 25.95
C ARG A 121 56.23 -18.07 25.95
N GLY A 122 57.39 -18.74 25.93
CA GLY A 122 57.51 -20.19 26.11
C GLY A 122 58.45 -20.79 25.10
#